data_AF-A0A1S8X940-F1
#
_entry.id   AF-A0A1S8X940-F1
#
_cell.length_a   1.000
_cell.length_b   1.000
_cell.length_c   1.000
_cell.angle_alpha   90.00
_cell.angle_beta   90.00
_cell.angle_gamma   90.00
#
_symmetry.space_group_name_H-M   'P 1'
#
loop_
_entity.id
_entity.type
_entity.pdbx_description
1 polymer ?
#
loop_
_entity_poly.entity_id
_entity_poly.type
_entity_poly.pdbx_seq_one_letter_code
_entity_poly.pdbx_strand_id
1 'polypeptide(L)'
;MHTASQLSLLRTAPLNFTTMRWGRLLNRKGDVYDEIPKLCEQLAQQRNNLLMDNNLVRHLDACETMGNATAICSDKTGTLTTNRMTVVQCYLGGRFTQREAELPRLNDLHHRVGHRLVHSVAINSSYTSRIAVPAKSSELPQQLGNKTECALLGFVRHLGVNYEDIREKWPQESLLKVYTFNSVRKSMSTIIKDLEPSRPGITVFTKGASEMVLKKLWVRWSEKVSKVDILLGKMNLYSLVHITNG
;
A
#
# COMPACT_ATOMS: atom_id res chain seq x y z
N MET A 1 -39.69 14.12 25.77
CA MET A 1 -39.05 15.06 24.81
C MET A 1 -38.06 15.90 25.61
N HIS A 2 -36.76 15.66 25.42
CA HIS A 2 -35.79 16.66 24.93
C HIS A 2 -35.58 17.83 25.91
N THR A 3 -34.41 18.12 26.46
CA THR A 3 -33.06 18.17 25.87
C THR A 3 -32.02 18.14 27.01
N ALA A 4 -30.97 17.32 26.97
CA ALA A 4 -29.71 17.62 26.32
C ALA A 4 -29.10 18.98 26.73
N SER A 5 -28.34 19.03 27.81
CA SER A 5 -27.11 19.83 27.90
C SER A 5 -26.36 19.45 29.17
N GLN A 6 -25.18 18.83 29.03
CA GLN A 6 -24.05 18.81 29.99
C GLN A 6 -22.99 17.75 29.63
N LEU A 7 -23.17 17.02 28.53
CA LEU A 7 -22.19 16.03 28.02
C LEU A 7 -21.09 16.62 27.11
N SER A 8 -20.82 17.93 27.17
CA SER A 8 -19.88 18.62 26.25
C SER A 8 -18.52 19.01 26.85
N LEU A 9 -18.18 18.61 28.07
CA LEU A 9 -16.92 19.03 28.73
C LEU A 9 -15.94 17.90 29.10
N LEU A 10 -15.92 16.81 28.34
CA LEU A 10 -14.87 15.77 28.45
C LEU A 10 -13.92 15.81 27.26
N ARG A 11 -13.40 17.01 26.94
CA ARG A 11 -12.19 17.14 26.11
C ARG A 11 -10.98 17.31 27.04
N THR A 12 -10.11 16.29 26.99
CA THR A 12 -8.66 16.40 27.20
C THR A 12 -8.15 16.91 28.55
N ALA A 13 -8.66 16.41 29.66
CA ALA A 13 -7.97 16.52 30.96
C ALA A 13 -7.69 15.11 31.51
N PRO A 14 -6.51 14.86 32.11
CA PRO A 14 -6.30 13.65 32.90
C PRO A 14 -7.34 13.67 34.04
N LEU A 15 -8.27 12.73 34.01
CA LEU A 15 -9.29 12.59 35.04
C LEU A 15 -8.60 12.17 36.34
N ASN A 16 -8.27 13.13 37.20
CA ASN A 16 -7.96 12.88 38.60
C ASN A 16 -9.28 12.45 39.28
N PHE A 17 -9.52 11.14 39.33
CA PHE A 17 -10.77 10.52 39.79
C PHE A 17 -11.08 10.74 41.28
N THR A 18 -10.12 11.22 42.07
CA THR A 18 -10.32 11.53 43.50
C THR A 18 -11.29 12.69 43.78
N THR A 19 -11.73 13.45 42.77
CA THR A 19 -12.63 14.62 42.95
C THR A 19 -14.04 14.43 42.38
N MET A 20 -14.39 13.28 41.80
CA MET A 20 -15.77 13.02 41.37
C MET A 20 -16.69 12.78 42.58
N ARG A 21 -17.48 13.80 42.95
CA ARG A 21 -18.61 13.65 43.89
C ARG A 21 -19.70 12.80 43.24
N TRP A 22 -19.65 11.49 43.48
CA TRP A 22 -20.78 10.61 43.20
C TRP A 22 -21.91 10.98 44.17
N GLY A 23 -23.02 11.52 43.66
CA GLY A 23 -24.23 11.69 44.46
C GLY A 23 -24.66 10.33 45.03
N ARG A 24 -25.13 10.28 46.28
CA ARG A 24 -25.58 9.03 46.91
C ARG A 24 -26.65 8.37 46.04
N LEU A 25 -26.29 7.28 45.38
CA LEU A 25 -27.25 6.41 44.72
C LEU A 25 -27.93 5.58 45.80
N LEU A 26 -29.19 5.90 46.08
CA LEU A 26 -30.01 5.19 47.06
C LEU A 26 -30.87 4.13 46.35
N ASN A 27 -30.99 2.94 46.93
CA ASN A 27 -31.97 1.95 46.50
C ASN A 27 -33.39 2.39 46.90
N ARG A 28 -34.44 1.68 46.42
CA ARG A 28 -35.84 2.00 46.78
C ARG A 28 -36.15 1.88 48.28
N LYS A 29 -35.26 1.26 49.07
CA LYS A 29 -35.34 1.11 50.53
C LYS A 29 -34.52 2.17 51.29
N GLY A 30 -33.80 3.06 50.60
CA GLY A 30 -32.96 4.09 51.22
C GLY A 30 -31.53 3.66 51.56
N ASP A 31 -31.08 2.48 51.13
CA ASP A 31 -29.70 2.03 51.33
C ASP A 31 -28.77 2.60 50.25
N VAL A 32 -27.54 2.96 50.63
CA VAL A 32 -26.52 3.48 49.70
C VAL A 32 -25.92 2.34 48.89
N TYR A 33 -25.89 2.47 47.57
CA TYR A 33 -25.13 1.58 46.69
C TYR A 33 -23.64 1.93 46.74
N ASP A 34 -22.90 1.38 47.70
CA ASP A 34 -21.46 1.62 47.84
C ASP A 34 -20.60 0.88 46.78
N GLU A 35 -21.15 -0.13 46.11
CA GLU A 35 -20.41 -0.97 45.15
C GLU A 35 -20.45 -0.44 43.71
N ILE A 36 -21.54 0.23 43.31
CA ILE A 36 -21.71 0.72 41.93
C ILE A 36 -20.62 1.74 41.54
N PRO A 37 -20.28 2.74 42.38
CA PRO A 37 -19.22 3.71 42.05
C PRO A 37 -17.84 3.05 41.90
N LYS A 38 -17.53 2.04 42.73
CA LYS A 38 -16.26 1.30 42.66
C LYS A 38 -16.10 0.53 41.36
N LEU A 39 -17.18 -0.09 40.89
CA LEU A 39 -17.19 -0.82 39.62
C LEU A 39 -16.93 0.12 38.43
N CYS A 40 -17.56 1.31 38.43
CA CYS A 40 -17.35 2.33 37.40
C CYS A 40 -15.90 2.85 37.37
N GLU A 41 -15.27 3.00 38.54
CA GLU A 41 -13.87 3.42 38.65
C GLU A 41 -12.92 2.36 38.08
N GLN A 42 -13.17 1.07 38.35
CA GLN A 42 -12.42 -0.05 37.77
C GLN A 42 -12.50 -0.08 36.24
N LEU A 43 -13.70 0.08 35.67
CA LEU A 43 -13.90 0.13 34.21
C LEU A 43 -13.20 1.35 33.58
N ALA A 44 -13.21 2.50 34.25
CA ALA A 44 -12.50 3.69 33.79
C ALA A 44 -10.98 3.49 33.80
N GLN A 45 -10.44 2.81 34.83
CA GLN A 45 -9.02 2.48 34.91
C GLN A 45 -8.61 1.48 33.82
N GLN A 46 -9.43 0.44 33.57
CA GLN A 46 -9.21 -0.51 32.47
C GLN A 46 -9.18 0.19 31.11
N ARG A 47 -10.10 1.13 30.87
CA ARG A 47 -10.11 1.94 29.65
C ARG A 47 -8.80 2.72 29.46
N ASN A 48 -8.27 3.32 30.53
CA ASN A 48 -7.03 4.08 30.45
C ASN A 48 -5.81 3.19 30.18
N ASN A 49 -5.77 1.98 30.75
CA ASN A 49 -4.71 1.01 30.45
C ASN A 49 -4.76 0.60 28.97
N LEU A 50 -5.94 0.30 28.44
CA LEU A 50 -6.12 -0.01 27.02
C LEU A 50 -5.71 1.17 26.11
N LEU A 51 -5.98 2.41 26.54
CA LEU A 51 -5.55 3.60 25.81
C LEU A 51 -4.03 3.76 25.78
N MET A 52 -3.32 3.38 26.86
CA MET A 52 -1.85 3.34 26.89
C MET A 52 -1.29 2.32 25.88
N ASP A 53 -2.03 1.24 25.64
CA ASP A 53 -1.70 0.21 24.64
C ASP A 53 -2.16 0.56 23.20
N ASN A 54 -2.47 1.83 22.94
CA ASN A 54 -3.02 2.33 21.67
C ASN A 54 -4.38 1.72 21.27
N ASN A 55 -5.12 1.14 22.22
CA ASN A 55 -6.47 0.64 22.02
C ASN A 55 -7.50 1.62 22.56
N LEU A 56 -8.02 2.48 21.68
CA LEU A 56 -9.04 3.47 22.04
C LEU A 56 -10.42 2.82 22.15
N VAL A 57 -10.86 2.59 23.38
CA VAL A 57 -12.23 2.15 23.67
C VAL A 57 -13.17 3.34 23.77
N ARG A 58 -14.16 3.42 22.85
CA ARG A 58 -15.16 4.49 22.82
C ARG A 58 -16.35 4.26 23.75
N HIS A 59 -16.75 3.00 23.93
CA HIS A 59 -17.86 2.60 24.78
C HIS A 59 -17.38 1.53 25.77
N LEU A 60 -17.67 1.72 27.07
CA LEU A 60 -17.13 0.89 28.15
C LEU A 60 -17.70 -0.55 28.13
N ASP A 61 -18.92 -0.73 27.63
CA ASP A 61 -19.57 -2.03 27.40
C ASP A 61 -18.83 -2.91 26.38
N ALA A 62 -18.05 -2.29 25.47
CA ALA A 62 -17.23 -3.02 24.51
C ALA A 62 -16.11 -3.83 25.20
N CYS A 63 -15.61 -3.39 26.36
CA CYS A 63 -14.60 -4.14 27.12
C CYS A 63 -15.17 -5.48 27.62
N GLU A 64 -16.39 -5.46 28.16
CA GLU A 64 -17.09 -6.66 28.63
C GLU A 64 -17.45 -7.59 27.46
N THR A 65 -17.96 -7.01 26.37
CA THR A 65 -18.31 -7.76 25.15
C THR A 65 -17.09 -8.47 24.55
N MET A 66 -15.93 -7.81 24.52
CA MET A 66 -14.68 -8.39 24.01
C MET A 66 -14.17 -9.54 24.89
N GLY A 67 -14.32 -9.43 26.23
CA GLY A 67 -13.93 -10.50 27.15
C GLY A 67 -14.74 -11.79 26.99
N ASN A 68 -16.00 -11.68 26.54
CA ASN A 68 -16.90 -12.80 26.31
C ASN A 68 -16.96 -13.25 24.83
N ALA A 69 -16.12 -12.70 23.95
CA ALA A 69 -16.15 -13.02 22.54
C ALA A 69 -15.64 -14.46 22.27
N THR A 70 -16.44 -15.28 21.61
CA THR A 70 -16.08 -16.66 21.20
C THR A 70 -15.66 -16.77 19.73
N ALA A 71 -15.93 -15.75 18.92
CA ALA A 71 -15.55 -15.68 17.51
C ALA A 71 -15.11 -14.27 17.13
N ILE A 72 -14.03 -14.16 16.35
CA ILE A 72 -13.51 -12.89 15.81
C ILE A 72 -13.58 -12.95 14.29
N CYS A 73 -14.44 -12.12 13.70
CA CYS A 73 -14.51 -11.93 12.26
C CYS A 73 -13.59 -10.77 11.88
N SER A 74 -12.40 -11.08 11.37
CA SER A 74 -11.45 -10.06 10.91
C SER A 74 -11.49 -9.90 9.40
N ASP A 75 -11.50 -8.65 8.94
CA ASP A 75 -11.22 -8.33 7.55
C ASP A 75 -9.75 -8.62 7.21
N LYS A 76 -9.45 -8.94 5.96
CA LYS A 76 -8.07 -9.21 5.54
C LYS A 76 -7.27 -7.91 5.37
N THR A 77 -7.78 -7.02 4.53
CA THR A 77 -7.02 -5.86 4.04
C THR A 77 -6.96 -4.76 5.08
N GLY A 78 -5.77 -4.46 5.60
CA GLY A 78 -5.58 -3.40 6.60
C GLY A 78 -5.88 -3.81 8.04
N THR A 79 -6.23 -5.08 8.27
CA THR A 79 -6.33 -5.67 9.62
C THR A 79 -5.36 -6.84 9.75
N LEU A 80 -5.47 -7.88 8.92
CA LEU A 80 -4.51 -8.99 8.90
C LEU A 80 -3.24 -8.66 8.10
N THR A 81 -3.37 -7.84 7.06
CA THR A 81 -2.23 -7.42 6.23
C THR A 81 -1.79 -5.99 6.56
N THR A 82 -0.51 -5.70 6.37
CA THR A 82 0.08 -4.37 6.60
C THR A 82 -0.33 -3.34 5.55
N ASN A 83 -1.25 -3.71 4.65
CA ASN A 83 -1.77 -2.88 3.58
C ASN A 83 -0.67 -2.30 2.67
N ARG A 84 0.45 -3.03 2.59
CA ARG A 84 1.65 -2.71 1.85
C ARG A 84 1.77 -3.73 0.73
N MET A 85 1.80 -3.26 -0.51
CA MET A 85 2.01 -4.15 -1.63
C MET A 85 3.49 -4.29 -1.96
N THR A 86 3.96 -5.52 -2.15
CA THR A 86 5.32 -5.84 -2.59
C THR A 86 5.28 -6.73 -3.82
N VAL A 87 6.34 -6.67 -4.61
CA VAL A 87 6.56 -7.61 -5.70
C VAL A 87 7.13 -8.88 -5.10
N VAL A 88 6.47 -10.02 -5.33
CA VAL A 88 6.93 -11.32 -4.80
C VAL A 88 7.41 -12.23 -5.91
N GLN A 89 6.82 -12.12 -7.11
CA GLN A 89 7.16 -12.96 -8.25
C GLN A 89 7.34 -12.12 -9.50
N CYS A 90 8.26 -12.50 -10.36
CA CYS A 90 8.45 -11.85 -11.65
C CYS A 90 8.79 -12.85 -12.75
N TYR A 91 8.37 -12.54 -13.97
CA TYR A 91 8.78 -13.23 -15.18
C TYR A 91 9.55 -12.25 -16.06
N LEU A 92 10.88 -12.40 -16.09
CA LEU A 92 11.79 -11.50 -16.80
C LEU A 92 12.76 -12.30 -17.65
N GLY A 93 12.88 -11.96 -18.93
CA GLY A 93 13.88 -12.58 -19.82
C GLY A 93 13.76 -14.11 -19.95
N GLY A 94 12.55 -14.66 -19.83
CA GLY A 94 12.31 -16.11 -19.88
C GLY A 94 12.51 -16.85 -18.56
N ARG A 95 12.83 -16.14 -17.47
CA ARG A 95 12.98 -16.71 -16.12
C ARG A 95 11.82 -16.30 -15.24
N PHE A 96 11.28 -17.26 -14.50
CA PHE A 96 10.23 -17.03 -13.50
C PHE A 96 10.82 -17.16 -12.10
N THR A 97 10.57 -16.18 -11.24
CA THR A 97 10.93 -16.21 -9.82
C THR A 97 9.68 -16.37 -8.97
N GLN A 98 9.72 -17.25 -7.97
CA GLN A 98 8.54 -17.60 -7.17
C GLN A 98 8.50 -16.94 -5.80
N ARG A 99 9.66 -16.45 -5.33
CA ARG A 99 9.82 -15.86 -4.00
C ARG A 99 10.51 -14.50 -4.09
N GLU A 100 10.19 -13.62 -3.14
CA GLU A 100 10.81 -12.28 -3.03
C GLU A 100 12.33 -12.36 -2.87
N ALA A 101 12.84 -13.36 -2.15
CA ALA A 101 14.28 -13.58 -1.97
C ALA A 101 15.03 -13.99 -3.25
N GLU A 102 14.30 -14.43 -4.28
CA GLU A 102 14.85 -14.87 -5.57
C GLU A 102 14.74 -13.80 -6.65
N LEU A 103 14.25 -12.60 -6.31
CA LEU A 103 14.13 -11.52 -7.28
C LEU A 103 15.52 -11.17 -7.84
N PRO A 104 15.62 -10.98 -9.18
CA PRO A 104 16.90 -10.70 -9.80
C PRO A 104 17.38 -9.31 -9.41
N ARG A 105 18.69 -9.08 -9.42
CA ARG A 105 19.28 -7.75 -9.43
C ARG A 105 19.43 -7.25 -10.86
N LEU A 106 19.72 -5.96 -11.03
CA LEU A 106 19.92 -5.38 -12.37
C LEU A 106 21.01 -6.12 -13.17
N ASN A 107 22.09 -6.57 -12.50
CA ASN A 107 23.20 -7.29 -13.13
C ASN A 107 22.82 -8.67 -13.68
N ASP A 108 21.76 -9.29 -13.14
CA ASP A 108 21.28 -10.60 -13.59
C ASP A 108 20.44 -10.49 -14.88
N LEU A 109 20.04 -9.27 -15.24
CA LEU A 109 19.22 -8.96 -16.39
C LEU A 109 20.10 -8.49 -17.55
N HIS A 110 19.73 -8.88 -18.77
CA HIS A 110 20.35 -8.31 -19.96
C HIS A 110 20.17 -6.78 -19.95
N HIS A 111 21.22 -6.01 -20.26
CA HIS A 111 21.22 -4.54 -20.14
C HIS A 111 19.98 -3.86 -20.72
N ARG A 112 19.56 -4.24 -21.94
CA ARG A 112 18.35 -3.68 -22.58
C ARG A 112 17.05 -3.97 -21.82
N VAL A 113 16.97 -5.12 -21.15
CA VAL A 113 15.81 -5.55 -20.36
C VAL A 113 15.71 -4.72 -19.10
N GLY A 114 16.81 -4.67 -18.33
CA GLY A 114 16.90 -3.87 -17.11
C GLY A 114 16.63 -2.38 -17.39
N HIS A 115 17.30 -1.82 -18.40
CA HIS A 115 17.13 -0.43 -18.81
C HIS A 115 15.64 -0.08 -19.08
N ARG A 116 14.96 -0.88 -19.91
CA ARG A 116 13.56 -0.63 -20.27
C ARG A 116 12.60 -0.86 -19.12
N LEU A 117 12.82 -1.89 -18.32
CA LEU A 117 11.98 -2.23 -17.16
C LEU A 117 11.99 -1.08 -16.14
N VAL A 118 13.18 -0.64 -15.76
CA VAL A 118 13.37 0.40 -14.76
C VAL A 118 12.78 1.73 -15.22
N HIS A 119 13.02 2.14 -16.47
CA HIS A 119 12.40 3.34 -17.04
C HIS A 119 10.88 3.21 -17.17
N SER A 120 10.39 2.04 -17.61
CA SER A 120 8.95 1.79 -17.72
C SER A 120 8.26 1.94 -16.37
N VAL A 121 8.83 1.42 -15.30
CA VAL A 121 8.23 1.52 -13.96
C VAL A 121 8.34 2.94 -13.41
N ALA A 122 9.50 3.59 -13.51
CA ALA A 122 9.71 4.93 -12.96
C ALA A 122 8.83 5.99 -13.65
N ILE A 123 8.74 5.95 -14.98
CA ILE A 123 8.06 6.95 -15.82
C ILE A 123 6.55 6.66 -15.94
N ASN A 124 6.14 5.39 -16.06
CA ASN A 124 4.73 5.03 -16.18
C ASN A 124 4.01 4.95 -14.82
N SER A 125 4.63 5.42 -13.73
CA SER A 125 4.00 5.52 -12.41
C SER A 125 3.64 6.96 -12.09
N SER A 126 2.54 7.15 -11.36
CA SER A 126 2.15 8.49 -10.94
C SER A 126 3.25 9.14 -10.12
N TYR A 127 3.49 10.43 -10.33
CA TYR A 127 4.46 11.22 -9.56
C TYR A 127 4.08 11.30 -8.08
N THR A 128 2.79 11.22 -7.77
CA THR A 128 2.29 11.14 -6.38
C THR A 128 2.64 9.83 -5.69
N SER A 129 2.92 8.77 -6.46
CA SER A 129 3.32 7.46 -5.95
C SER A 129 4.81 7.50 -5.60
N ARG A 130 5.14 7.37 -4.31
CA ARG A 130 6.52 7.39 -3.79
C ARG A 130 6.66 6.53 -2.54
N ILE A 131 7.87 6.02 -2.32
CA ILE A 131 8.23 5.32 -1.10
C ILE A 131 8.99 6.29 -0.19
N ALA A 132 8.30 6.77 0.84
CA ALA A 132 8.88 7.64 1.85
C ALA A 132 9.76 6.85 2.83
N VAL A 133 10.86 7.50 3.23
CA VAL A 133 11.72 7.00 4.31
C VAL A 133 10.92 7.05 5.61
N PRO A 134 10.95 5.99 6.42
CA PRO A 134 10.21 5.96 7.69
C PRO A 134 10.78 7.02 8.65
N ALA A 135 9.91 7.67 9.43
CA ALA A 135 10.31 8.70 10.41
C ALA A 135 11.06 8.09 11.61
N LYS A 136 10.83 6.81 11.90
CA LYS A 136 11.54 6.03 12.92
C LYS A 136 12.28 4.88 12.24
N SER A 137 13.53 4.64 12.65
CA SER A 137 14.41 3.62 12.07
C SER A 137 13.88 2.18 12.15
N SER A 138 12.93 1.91 13.05
CA SER A 138 12.31 0.60 13.24
C SER A 138 11.07 0.34 12.36
N GLU A 139 10.58 1.35 11.64
CA GLU A 139 9.34 1.23 10.86
C GLU A 139 9.63 0.89 9.39
N LEU A 140 8.72 0.18 8.73
CA LEU A 140 8.83 -0.12 7.31
C LEU A 140 8.62 1.15 6.47
N PRO A 141 9.24 1.27 5.27
CA PRO A 141 9.08 2.45 4.41
C PRO A 141 7.62 2.75 4.06
N GLN A 142 7.16 3.99 4.18
CA GLN A 142 5.76 4.29 3.93
C GLN A 142 5.45 4.41 2.42
N GLN A 143 4.43 3.70 1.94
CA GLN A 143 3.94 3.81 0.56
C GLN A 143 2.90 4.94 0.47
N LEU A 144 3.21 5.99 -0.27
CA LEU A 144 2.32 7.12 -0.52
C LEU A 144 1.78 7.04 -1.94
N GLY A 145 0.47 7.16 -2.13
CA GLY A 145 -0.18 7.07 -3.44
C GLY A 145 -0.70 5.67 -3.76
N ASN A 146 -0.65 5.27 -5.04
CA ASN A 146 -1.18 3.97 -5.44
C ASN A 146 -0.22 2.86 -4.98
N LYS A 147 -0.72 1.96 -4.12
CA LYS A 147 0.06 0.86 -3.53
C LYS A 147 0.68 -0.05 -4.57
N THR A 148 0.02 -0.30 -5.71
CA THR A 148 0.56 -1.19 -6.76
C THR A 148 1.76 -0.54 -7.44
N GLU A 149 1.68 0.78 -7.66
CA GLU A 149 2.77 1.55 -8.22
C GLU A 149 3.93 1.66 -7.22
N CYS A 150 3.62 1.86 -5.95
CA CYS A 150 4.63 1.86 -4.89
C CYS A 150 5.35 0.51 -4.78
N ALA A 151 4.64 -0.61 -4.95
CA ALA A 151 5.25 -1.94 -5.00
C ALA A 151 6.27 -2.05 -6.15
N LEU A 152 5.90 -1.58 -7.34
CA LEU A 152 6.79 -1.57 -8.51
C LEU A 152 7.99 -0.63 -8.32
N LEU A 153 7.78 0.56 -7.75
CA LEU A 153 8.88 1.48 -7.41
C LEU A 153 9.83 0.85 -6.38
N GLY A 154 9.29 0.09 -5.42
CA GLY A 154 10.07 -0.68 -4.46
C GLY A 154 10.90 -1.77 -5.14
N PHE A 155 10.35 -2.40 -6.17
CA PHE A 155 11.08 -3.36 -6.99
C PHE A 155 12.22 -2.71 -7.80
N VAL A 156 12.05 -1.48 -8.30
CA VAL A 156 13.15 -0.73 -8.95
C VAL A 156 14.28 -0.45 -7.95
N ARG A 157 13.94 -0.06 -6.71
CA ARG A 157 14.94 0.10 -5.64
C ARG A 157 15.62 -1.24 -5.31
N HIS A 158 14.88 -2.34 -5.29
CA HIS A 158 15.45 -3.69 -5.08
C HIS A 158 16.44 -4.08 -6.18
N LEU A 159 16.18 -3.69 -7.44
CA LEU A 159 17.13 -3.88 -8.55
C LEU A 159 18.44 -3.09 -8.37
N GLY A 160 18.50 -2.16 -7.42
CA GLY A 160 19.67 -1.32 -7.14
C GLY A 160 19.64 0.02 -7.86
N VAL A 161 18.48 0.46 -8.38
CA VAL A 161 18.35 1.74 -9.09
C VAL A 161 17.47 2.70 -8.31
N ASN A 162 17.93 3.95 -8.19
CA ASN A 162 17.12 5.03 -7.64
C ASN A 162 16.14 5.53 -8.72
N TYR A 163 14.83 5.40 -8.48
CA TYR A 163 13.83 5.80 -9.47
C TYR A 163 13.66 7.32 -9.52
N GLU A 164 14.00 8.03 -8.44
CA GLU A 164 13.99 9.48 -8.35
C GLU A 164 14.91 10.11 -9.42
N ASP A 165 16.14 9.60 -9.59
CA ASP A 165 17.10 10.09 -10.60
C ASP A 165 16.54 9.99 -12.03
N ILE A 166 15.70 8.99 -12.31
CA ILE A 166 15.08 8.80 -13.62
C ILE A 166 13.94 9.80 -13.82
N ARG A 167 13.18 10.09 -12.76
CA ARG A 167 12.11 11.08 -12.77
C ARG A 167 12.65 12.51 -12.90
N GLU A 168 13.82 12.79 -12.33
CA GLU A 168 14.51 14.07 -12.54
C GLU A 168 14.92 14.27 -14.01
N LYS A 169 15.37 13.19 -14.68
CA LYS A 169 15.69 13.22 -16.12
C LYS A 169 14.45 13.31 -17.03
N TRP A 170 13.33 12.75 -16.59
CA TRP A 170 12.06 12.71 -17.32
C TRP A 170 10.92 13.39 -16.54
N PRO A 171 11.01 14.70 -16.27
CA PRO A 171 10.03 15.41 -15.45
C PRO A 171 8.64 15.41 -16.12
N GLN A 172 7.59 15.68 -15.37
CA GLN A 172 6.21 15.53 -15.84
C GLN A 172 5.90 16.35 -17.10
N GLU A 173 6.55 17.50 -17.27
CA GLU A 173 6.42 18.42 -18.40
C GLU A 173 7.05 17.86 -19.68
N SER A 174 8.03 16.95 -19.55
CA SER A 174 8.69 16.29 -20.69
C SER A 174 7.84 15.16 -21.29
N LEU A 175 6.81 14.71 -20.57
CA LEU A 175 5.93 13.62 -21.00
C LEU A 175 4.98 14.13 -22.08
N LEU A 176 4.99 13.50 -23.26
CA LEU A 176 4.11 13.90 -24.36
C LEU A 176 2.64 13.73 -24.02
N LYS A 177 2.31 12.58 -23.43
CA LYS A 177 0.94 12.24 -23.06
C LYS A 177 0.93 11.16 -21.99
N VAL A 178 0.07 11.35 -21.00
CA VAL A 178 -0.24 10.35 -19.99
C VAL A 178 -1.71 9.96 -20.14
N TYR A 179 -1.95 8.68 -20.38
CA TYR A 179 -3.27 8.05 -20.32
C TYR A 179 -3.39 7.39 -18.95
N THR A 180 -4.17 8.00 -18.07
CA THR A 180 -4.44 7.47 -16.73
C THR A 180 -5.17 6.13 -16.79
N PHE A 181 -5.18 5.42 -15.66
CA PHE A 181 -5.86 4.14 -15.57
C PHE A 181 -7.35 4.31 -15.86
N ASN A 182 -7.84 3.50 -16.81
CA ASN A 182 -9.25 3.44 -17.16
C ASN A 182 -9.76 2.02 -16.92
N SER A 183 -10.89 1.87 -16.21
CA SER A 183 -11.46 0.58 -15.80
C SER A 183 -11.92 -0.29 -16.98
N VAL A 184 -12.33 0.30 -18.10
CA VAL A 184 -12.69 -0.41 -19.33
C VAL A 184 -11.44 -0.95 -20.02
N ARG A 185 -10.41 -0.10 -20.16
CA ARG A 185 -9.12 -0.52 -20.76
C ARG A 185 -8.27 -1.39 -19.83
N LYS A 186 -8.51 -1.36 -18.52
CA LYS A 186 -7.72 -1.96 -17.43
C LYS A 186 -6.20 -1.73 -17.60
N SER A 187 -5.81 -0.56 -18.07
CA SER A 187 -4.42 -0.21 -18.36
C SER A 187 -4.18 1.30 -18.27
N MET A 188 -2.95 1.68 -17.96
CA MET A 188 -2.38 3.03 -17.98
C MET A 188 -1.20 3.06 -18.95
N SER A 189 -1.03 4.15 -19.68
CA SER A 189 0.07 4.31 -20.64
C SER A 189 0.69 5.71 -20.58
N THR A 190 2.01 5.80 -20.69
CA THR A 190 2.76 7.07 -20.77
C THR A 190 3.61 7.09 -22.03
N ILE A 191 3.61 8.23 -22.73
CA ILE A 191 4.33 8.45 -23.98
C ILE A 191 5.48 9.43 -23.75
N ILE A 192 6.69 9.04 -24.16
CA ILE A 192 7.89 9.87 -24.13
C ILE A 192 8.57 9.90 -25.51
N LYS A 193 9.40 10.91 -25.75
CA LYS A 193 10.34 10.93 -26.89
C LYS A 193 11.71 10.45 -26.44
N ASP A 194 12.53 9.99 -27.37
CA ASP A 194 13.99 9.91 -27.28
C ASP A 194 14.52 9.24 -26.01
N LEU A 195 13.93 8.10 -25.61
CA LEU A 195 14.40 7.29 -24.48
C LEU A 195 15.90 6.91 -24.62
N GLU A 196 16.33 6.63 -25.84
CA GLU A 196 17.71 6.32 -26.18
C GLU A 196 18.29 7.50 -26.98
N PRO A 197 19.28 8.24 -26.45
CA PRO A 197 19.86 9.39 -27.16
C PRO A 197 20.43 9.03 -28.54
N SER A 198 20.89 7.79 -28.70
CA SER A 198 21.44 7.25 -29.95
C SER A 198 20.37 7.00 -31.02
N ARG A 199 19.09 6.98 -30.65
CA ARG A 199 18.01 6.62 -31.57
C ARG A 199 16.74 7.43 -31.28
N PRO A 200 16.54 8.56 -31.98
CA PRO A 200 15.35 9.37 -31.78
C PRO A 200 14.10 8.57 -32.16
N GLY A 201 13.03 8.77 -31.39
CA GLY A 201 11.79 8.02 -31.57
C GLY A 201 10.83 8.16 -30.39
N ILE A 202 9.61 7.67 -30.58
CA ILE A 202 8.58 7.71 -29.55
C ILE A 202 8.55 6.37 -28.83
N THR A 203 8.58 6.40 -27.50
CA THR A 203 8.41 5.21 -26.66
C THR A 203 7.11 5.32 -25.88
N VAL A 204 6.32 4.25 -25.90
CA VAL A 204 5.09 4.13 -25.13
C VAL A 204 5.28 3.05 -24.07
N PHE A 205 5.21 3.45 -22.80
CA PHE A 205 5.14 2.51 -21.69
C PHE A 205 3.69 2.23 -21.36
N THR A 206 3.35 0.96 -21.11
CA THR A 206 2.00 0.55 -20.72
C THR A 206 2.07 -0.43 -19.56
N LYS A 207 1.20 -0.24 -18.58
CA LYS A 207 1.00 -1.17 -17.47
C LYS A 207 -0.49 -1.43 -17.28
N GLY A 208 -0.85 -2.62 -16.85
CA GLY A 208 -2.24 -3.01 -16.70
C GLY A 208 -2.39 -4.50 -16.43
N ALA A 209 -3.64 -4.96 -16.47
CA ALA A 209 -3.95 -6.39 -16.33
C ALA A 209 -3.24 -7.18 -17.43
N SER A 210 -2.60 -8.29 -17.04
CA SER A 210 -1.76 -9.08 -17.93
C SER A 210 -2.49 -9.53 -19.19
N GLU A 211 -3.72 -10.03 -19.05
CA GLU A 211 -4.53 -10.49 -20.17
C GLU A 211 -4.91 -9.35 -21.13
N MET A 212 -4.99 -8.12 -20.64
CA MET A 212 -5.36 -6.95 -21.46
C MET A 212 -4.18 -6.37 -22.21
N VAL A 213 -2.99 -6.40 -21.60
CA VAL A 213 -1.76 -5.96 -22.25
C VAL A 213 -1.31 -7.01 -23.27
N LEU A 214 -1.33 -8.30 -22.90
CA LEU A 214 -0.92 -9.40 -23.78
C LEU A 214 -1.77 -9.48 -25.05
N LYS A 215 -3.08 -9.24 -24.98
CA LYS A 215 -3.97 -9.19 -26.17
C LYS A 215 -3.56 -8.15 -27.22
N LYS A 216 -2.86 -7.08 -26.81
CA LYS A 216 -2.42 -6.01 -27.71
C LYS A 216 -1.03 -6.27 -28.29
N LEU A 217 -0.34 -7.30 -27.83
CA LEU A 217 0.98 -7.68 -28.33
C LEU A 217 0.81 -8.56 -29.58
N TRP A 218 1.42 -8.14 -30.69
CA TRP A 218 1.48 -8.90 -31.93
C TRP A 218 2.83 -9.61 -32.09
N VAL A 219 2.91 -10.90 -31.78
CA VAL A 219 4.13 -11.69 -32.01
C VAL A 219 4.33 -11.92 -33.51
N ARG A 220 5.42 -11.43 -34.10
CA ARG A 220 5.84 -11.86 -35.45
C ARG A 220 6.79 -13.06 -35.30
N TRP A 221 6.37 -14.21 -35.81
CA TRP A 221 7.23 -15.39 -36.00
C TRP A 221 8.17 -15.19 -37.19
N SER A 222 9.43 -15.62 -37.08
CA SER A 222 10.37 -15.70 -38.20
C SER A 222 10.95 -17.12 -38.26
N GLU A 223 10.75 -17.81 -39.39
CA GLU A 223 11.01 -19.24 -39.58
C GLU A 223 12.51 -19.64 -39.70
N LYS A 224 13.45 -18.68 -39.65
CA LYS A 224 14.87 -18.97 -39.98
C LYS A 224 15.80 -19.20 -38.79
N VAL A 225 15.31 -19.30 -37.56
CA VAL A 225 16.15 -19.61 -36.40
C VAL A 225 15.39 -20.59 -35.50
N SER A 226 16.00 -21.72 -35.16
CA SER A 226 15.54 -22.70 -34.16
C SER A 226 15.55 -22.16 -32.72
N LYS A 227 15.38 -20.84 -32.56
CA LYS A 227 15.14 -20.10 -31.33
C LYS A 227 13.94 -19.18 -31.58
N VAL A 228 13.01 -19.20 -30.64
CA VAL A 228 11.83 -18.34 -30.62
C VAL A 228 12.26 -16.87 -30.46
N ASP A 229 12.57 -16.23 -31.59
CA ASP A 229 12.76 -14.78 -31.68
C ASP A 229 11.38 -14.12 -31.86
N ILE A 230 10.82 -13.64 -30.75
CA ILE A 230 9.56 -12.89 -30.70
C ILE A 230 9.84 -11.47 -31.23
N LEU A 231 9.76 -11.32 -32.55
CA LEU A 231 10.01 -10.08 -33.29
C LEU A 231 8.79 -9.14 -33.25
N LEU A 232 8.47 -8.59 -32.08
CA LEU A 232 7.72 -7.34 -32.01
C LEU A 232 8.67 -6.21 -32.39
N GLY A 233 8.31 -5.41 -33.41
CA GLY A 233 9.14 -4.35 -34.01
C GLY A 233 10.13 -3.72 -33.05
N LYS A 234 11.38 -4.20 -33.09
CA LYS A 234 12.50 -3.78 -32.23
C LYS A 234 12.14 -3.61 -30.74
N MET A 235 11.58 -4.60 -30.05
CA MET A 235 11.66 -4.65 -28.58
C MET A 235 11.22 -6.01 -28.02
N ASN A 236 12.20 -6.84 -27.65
CA ASN A 236 12.01 -7.86 -26.62
C ASN A 236 11.60 -7.13 -25.33
N LEU A 237 10.44 -7.45 -24.74
CA LEU A 237 10.28 -7.63 -23.29
C LEU A 237 8.91 -8.18 -22.91
N TYR A 238 8.92 -9.35 -22.27
CA TYR A 238 7.88 -9.75 -21.32
C TYR A 238 8.41 -9.43 -19.93
N SER A 239 7.68 -8.60 -19.19
CA SER A 239 7.87 -8.40 -17.76
C SER A 239 6.52 -8.54 -17.08
N LEU A 240 6.18 -9.75 -16.68
CA LEU A 240 5.01 -10.00 -15.84
C LEU A 240 5.47 -9.91 -14.39
N VAL A 241 4.91 -8.99 -13.62
CA VAL A 241 5.26 -8.83 -12.21
C VAL A 241 4.01 -9.10 -11.39
N HIS A 242 4.08 -10.11 -10.53
CA HIS A 242 3.00 -10.43 -9.60
C HIS A 242 3.19 -9.64 -8.31
N ILE A 243 2.15 -8.90 -7.93
CA ILE A 243 2.15 -8.01 -6.77
C ILE A 243 1.18 -8.59 -5.76
N THR A 244 1.63 -8.76 -4.52
CA THR A 244 0.81 -9.25 -3.41
C THR A 244 0.78 -8.23 -2.28
N ASN A 245 -0.27 -8.28 -1.48
CA ASN A 245 -0.36 -7.51 -0.25
C ASN A 245 0.37 -8.28 0.86
N GLY A 246 1.38 -7.67 1.48
CA GLY A 246 2.14 -8.21 2.60
C GLY A 246 1.46 -7.96 3.93
#